data_AF-A0A4Q3WNK8-F1
#
_entry.id   AF-A0A4Q3WNK8-F1
#
_cell.length_a   1.000
_cell.length_b   1.000
_cell.length_c   1.000
_cell.angle_alpha   90.00
_cell.angle_beta   90.00
_cell.angle_gamma   90.00
#
_symmetry.space_group_name_H-M   'P 1'
#
loop_
_entity.id
_entity.type
_entity.pdbx_description
1 polymer ?
#
loop_
_entity_poly.entity_id
_entity_poly.type
_entity_poly.pdbx_seq_one_letter_code
_entity_poly.pdbx_strand_id
1 'polypeptide(L)'
;MSCCDLQMVRNANWAGMSSKISLTRPPVRRRRIRKSMSIHPEETSVKQLPERAKTATLQDVAKVAGVTAMTVSRVIKGSGKVAPATREMVLRVAQELNYTANLSARALKTGRTSVVAIISGSLSLPYTASIVSILESMLHSSGYQMRLLHTRGELRDLVNSTNAAAVDGVIVAGLHGLVAEFRSQNLTLLQPSVYIGITKLEDSDYVYSNLQPAVEEALETMFAAGRQRIAFAGIGVVGKTLSTSDPE
;
A
#
# COMPACT_ATOMS: atom_id res chain seq x y z
N MET A 1 0.10 34.90 30.12
CA MET A 1 1.37 34.90 30.86
C MET A 1 1.10 34.44 32.28
N SER A 2 1.40 33.18 32.58
CA SER A 2 1.92 32.73 33.89
C SER A 2 2.27 31.25 33.74
N CYS A 3 3.47 30.92 34.17
CA CYS A 3 4.12 29.62 34.14
C CYS A 3 3.70 28.82 35.38
N CYS A 4 3.46 27.50 35.27
CA CYS A 4 3.95 26.50 36.22
C CYS A 4 3.54 25.07 35.83
N ASP A 5 4.58 24.28 35.56
CA ASP A 5 4.84 22.94 36.10
C ASP A 5 4.05 21.72 35.60
N LEU A 6 4.63 21.13 34.54
CA LEU A 6 4.68 19.70 34.32
C LEU A 6 5.29 18.99 35.54
N GLN A 7 4.52 18.10 36.17
CA GLN A 7 5.08 17.00 36.97
C GLN A 7 4.58 15.65 36.44
N MET A 8 5.52 14.93 35.81
CA MET A 8 5.47 13.49 35.62
C MET A 8 5.42 12.80 36.99
N VAL A 9 4.37 12.01 37.23
CA VAL A 9 4.36 11.01 38.30
C VAL A 9 4.56 9.63 37.70
N ARG A 10 5.76 9.08 37.96
CA ARG A 10 6.13 7.68 37.79
C ARG A 10 5.77 6.88 39.06
N ASN A 11 5.64 5.56 38.88
CA ASN A 11 5.59 4.45 39.85
C ASN A 11 4.19 3.79 39.92
N ALA A 12 4.04 2.46 39.89
CA ALA A 12 4.89 1.47 40.55
C ALA A 12 4.88 0.06 39.89
N ASN A 13 6.05 -0.58 39.98
CA ASN A 13 6.30 -1.94 40.47
C ASN A 13 5.65 -3.16 39.80
N TRP A 14 6.42 -3.79 38.90
CA TRP A 14 6.42 -5.25 38.75
C TRP A 14 7.87 -5.76 38.93
N ALA A 15 8.24 -6.08 40.17
CA ALA A 15 9.50 -6.70 40.51
C ALA A 15 9.25 -8.18 40.81
N GLY A 16 9.88 -9.08 40.04
CA GLY A 16 10.00 -10.48 40.45
C GLY A 16 9.95 -11.51 39.32
N MET A 17 10.83 -11.44 38.32
CA MET A 17 11.49 -12.61 37.68
C MET A 17 12.37 -12.13 36.53
N SER A 18 13.66 -11.91 36.83
CA SER A 18 14.68 -11.53 35.85
C SER A 18 15.69 -12.67 35.72
N SER A 19 15.55 -13.48 34.67
CA SER A 19 16.64 -14.29 34.14
C SER A 19 17.44 -13.41 33.17
N LYS A 20 18.56 -12.87 33.65
CA LYS A 20 19.51 -12.08 32.88
C LYS A 20 20.21 -12.96 31.84
N ILE A 21 19.94 -12.74 30.54
CA ILE A 21 20.84 -13.17 29.46
C ILE A 21 21.61 -11.92 29.03
N SER A 22 22.84 -11.80 29.51
CA SER A 22 23.78 -10.76 29.12
C SER A 22 24.39 -11.10 27.75
N LEU A 23 24.03 -10.33 26.72
CA LEU A 23 24.72 -10.35 25.43
C LEU A 23 25.98 -9.48 25.52
N THR A 24 27.07 -10.03 26.06
CA THR A 24 28.40 -9.45 25.89
C THR A 24 28.96 -9.89 24.53
N ARG A 25 29.23 -8.93 23.64
CA ARG A 25 29.95 -9.18 22.40
C ARG A 25 31.38 -9.65 22.73
N PRO A 26 31.83 -10.83 22.27
CA PRO A 26 33.21 -11.24 22.48
C PRO A 26 34.17 -10.36 21.64
N PRO A 27 35.42 -10.13 22.10
CA PRO A 27 36.38 -9.32 21.36
C PRO A 27 36.81 -10.02 20.07
N VAL A 28 36.73 -9.28 18.95
CA VAL A 28 37.17 -9.75 17.63
C VAL A 28 38.70 -9.90 17.64
N ARG A 29 39.18 -11.12 17.82
CA ARG A 29 40.61 -11.46 17.74
C ARG A 29 41.01 -11.50 16.26
N ARG A 30 41.64 -10.45 15.75
CA ARG A 30 42.22 -10.43 14.40
C ARG A 30 43.33 -11.49 14.30
N ARG A 31 43.00 -12.68 13.79
CA ARG A 31 44.00 -13.66 13.38
C ARG A 31 44.72 -13.11 12.14
N ARG A 32 46.03 -12.86 12.26
CA ARG A 32 46.94 -12.68 11.12
C ARG A 32 46.86 -13.96 10.28
N ILE A 33 46.25 -13.87 9.10
CA ILE A 33 46.29 -14.94 8.10
C ILE A 33 47.74 -15.02 7.60
N ARG A 34 48.40 -16.16 7.83
CA ARG A 34 49.73 -16.45 7.27
C ARG A 34 49.59 -16.54 5.74
N LYS A 35 50.32 -15.70 5.02
CA LYS A 35 50.54 -15.87 3.57
C LYS A 35 51.35 -17.13 3.34
N SER A 36 50.71 -18.20 2.87
CA SER A 36 51.29 -19.24 1.99
C SER A 36 50.33 -20.43 1.88
N MET A 37 49.50 -20.44 0.86
CA MET A 37 49.03 -21.70 0.27
C MET A 37 48.64 -21.41 -1.18
N SER A 38 49.47 -21.87 -2.10
CA SER A 38 49.27 -21.76 -3.53
C SER A 38 48.09 -22.65 -3.92
N ILE A 39 46.96 -22.03 -4.25
CA ILE A 39 45.82 -22.71 -4.83
C ILE A 39 46.06 -22.71 -6.34
N HIS A 40 46.35 -23.89 -6.89
CA HIS A 40 46.32 -24.09 -8.33
C HIS A 40 44.88 -23.85 -8.83
N PRO A 41 44.67 -23.09 -9.92
CA PRO A 41 43.32 -22.83 -10.41
C PRO A 41 42.80 -24.10 -11.08
N GLU A 42 41.99 -24.87 -10.36
CA GLU A 42 41.11 -25.85 -10.97
C GLU A 42 40.01 -25.05 -11.71
N GLU A 43 39.95 -25.20 -13.04
CA GLU A 43 38.90 -24.66 -13.90
C GLU A 43 37.54 -25.17 -13.44
N THR A 44 36.93 -24.46 -12.49
CA THR A 44 35.55 -24.70 -12.11
C THR A 44 34.70 -24.07 -13.19
N SER A 45 34.30 -24.88 -14.17
CA SER A 45 33.31 -24.54 -15.19
C SER A 45 32.11 -23.87 -14.52
N VAL A 46 31.96 -22.57 -14.74
CA VAL A 46 30.82 -21.80 -14.29
C VAL A 46 29.61 -22.36 -15.05
N LYS A 47 28.84 -23.24 -14.40
CA LYS A 47 27.53 -23.65 -14.90
C LYS A 47 26.72 -22.38 -15.16
N GLN A 48 26.50 -22.05 -16.43
CA GLN A 48 25.61 -20.97 -16.84
C GLN A 48 24.26 -21.18 -16.15
N LEU A 49 23.84 -20.19 -15.37
CA LEU A 49 22.47 -20.12 -14.87
C LEU A 49 21.54 -20.19 -16.09
N PRO A 50 20.46 -20.98 -16.05
CA PRO A 50 19.56 -21.13 -17.19
C PRO A 50 19.10 -19.75 -17.64
N GLU A 51 19.36 -19.45 -18.92
CA GLU A 51 18.95 -18.21 -19.56
C GLU A 51 17.45 -18.02 -19.30
N ARG A 52 17.05 -16.89 -18.68
CA ARG A 52 15.64 -16.62 -18.38
C ARG A 52 14.83 -16.88 -19.65
N ALA A 53 13.90 -17.84 -19.60
CA ALA A 53 13.06 -18.19 -20.73
C ALA A 53 12.48 -16.91 -21.33
N LYS A 54 12.83 -16.62 -22.60
CA LYS A 54 12.37 -15.43 -23.30
C LYS A 54 10.85 -15.47 -23.34
N THR A 55 10.21 -14.53 -22.64
CA THR A 55 8.77 -14.35 -22.67
C THR A 55 8.37 -14.00 -24.10
N ALA A 56 7.40 -14.72 -24.67
CA ALA A 56 6.92 -14.45 -26.02
C ALA A 56 6.52 -12.98 -26.16
N THR A 57 6.92 -12.35 -27.25
CA THR A 57 6.65 -10.93 -27.51
C THR A 57 5.49 -10.77 -28.50
N LEU A 58 4.97 -9.55 -28.59
CA LEU A 58 3.90 -9.23 -29.54
C LEU A 58 4.35 -9.44 -31.00
N GLN A 59 5.66 -9.32 -31.27
CA GLN A 59 6.26 -9.61 -32.57
C GLN A 59 6.28 -11.12 -32.87
N ASP A 60 6.47 -11.96 -31.86
CA ASP A 60 6.50 -13.42 -32.05
C ASP A 60 5.10 -13.93 -32.39
N VAL A 61 4.07 -13.44 -31.70
CA VAL A 61 2.66 -13.72 -32.04
C VAL A 61 2.33 -13.26 -33.46
N ALA A 62 2.78 -12.06 -33.85
CA ALA A 62 2.54 -11.52 -35.19
C ALA A 62 3.17 -12.37 -36.30
N LYS A 63 4.40 -12.84 -36.08
CA LYS A 63 5.11 -13.73 -37.01
C LYS A 63 4.38 -15.06 -37.19
N VAL A 64 3.98 -15.72 -36.10
CA VAL A 64 3.32 -17.03 -36.16
C VAL A 64 1.90 -16.91 -36.74
N ALA A 65 1.18 -15.83 -36.40
CA ALA A 65 -0.16 -15.59 -36.92
C ALA A 65 -0.17 -14.98 -38.34
N GLY A 66 0.99 -14.67 -38.95
CA GLY A 66 1.06 -14.12 -40.30
C GLY A 66 0.41 -12.73 -40.45
N VAL A 67 0.36 -11.94 -39.39
CA VAL A 67 -0.24 -10.59 -39.39
C VAL A 67 0.74 -9.55 -38.85
N THR A 68 0.40 -8.26 -38.97
CA THR A 68 1.22 -7.21 -38.38
C THR A 68 1.09 -7.16 -36.86
N ALA A 69 2.13 -6.68 -36.17
CA ALA A 69 2.07 -6.37 -34.74
C ALA A 69 0.92 -5.39 -34.40
N MET A 70 0.56 -4.48 -35.31
CA MET A 70 -0.59 -3.60 -35.11
C MET A 70 -1.92 -4.35 -35.09
N THR A 71 -2.07 -5.36 -35.95
CA THR A 71 -3.25 -6.24 -35.99
C THR A 71 -3.36 -7.06 -34.71
N VAL A 72 -2.25 -7.65 -34.23
CA VAL A 72 -2.23 -8.36 -32.94
C VAL A 72 -2.61 -7.44 -31.79
N SER A 73 -2.04 -6.23 -31.74
CA SER A 73 -2.37 -5.26 -30.69
C SER A 73 -3.86 -4.88 -30.67
N ARG A 74 -4.50 -4.74 -31.84
CA ARG A 74 -5.95 -4.48 -31.97
C ARG A 74 -6.78 -5.65 -31.46
N VAL A 75 -6.42 -6.88 -31.82
CA VAL A 75 -7.08 -8.09 -31.34
C VAL A 75 -7.00 -8.21 -29.82
N ILE A 76 -5.80 -8.07 -29.24
CA ILE A 76 -5.58 -8.17 -27.79
C ILE A 76 -6.30 -7.04 -27.03
N LYS A 77 -6.34 -5.82 -27.57
CA LYS A 77 -7.12 -4.70 -26.99
C LYS A 77 -8.63 -4.84 -27.21
N GLY A 78 -9.07 -5.78 -28.04
CA GLY A 78 -10.47 -5.91 -28.45
C GLY A 78 -10.98 -4.77 -29.35
N SER A 79 -10.12 -3.88 -29.84
CA SER A 79 -10.51 -2.65 -30.54
C SER A 79 -10.33 -2.72 -32.06
N GLY A 80 -11.17 -1.99 -32.80
CA GLY A 80 -11.12 -1.87 -34.25
C GLY A 80 -11.81 -3.00 -35.02
N LYS A 81 -11.98 -2.81 -36.33
CA LYS A 81 -12.54 -3.82 -37.25
C LYS A 81 -11.46 -4.81 -37.66
N VAL A 82 -11.44 -5.98 -37.01
CA VAL A 82 -10.62 -7.14 -37.40
C VAL A 82 -11.59 -8.26 -37.75
N ALA A 83 -11.36 -8.96 -38.87
CA ALA A 83 -12.21 -10.07 -39.28
C ALA A 83 -12.27 -11.15 -38.16
N PRO A 84 -13.44 -11.75 -37.90
CA PRO A 84 -13.59 -12.76 -36.84
C PRO A 84 -12.57 -13.89 -36.93
N ALA A 85 -12.34 -14.42 -38.14
CA ALA A 85 -11.36 -15.46 -38.39
C ALA A 85 -9.92 -15.06 -37.99
N THR A 86 -9.52 -13.81 -38.31
CA THR A 86 -8.19 -13.31 -37.92
C THR A 86 -8.09 -13.10 -36.41
N ARG A 87 -9.18 -12.65 -35.77
CA ARG A 87 -9.23 -12.47 -34.31
C ARG A 87 -9.05 -13.81 -33.59
N GLU A 88 -9.79 -14.84 -34.00
CA GLU A 88 -9.69 -16.19 -33.42
C GLU A 88 -8.29 -16.77 -33.60
N MET A 89 -7.71 -16.67 -34.80
CA MET A 89 -6.36 -17.15 -35.08
C MET A 89 -5.32 -16.48 -34.18
N VAL A 90 -5.36 -15.15 -34.05
CA VAL A 90 -4.41 -14.41 -33.21
C VAL A 90 -4.55 -14.78 -31.74
N LEU A 91 -5.77 -14.94 -31.23
CA LEU A 91 -6.02 -15.35 -29.84
C LEU A 91 -5.48 -16.76 -29.58
N ARG A 92 -5.69 -17.69 -30.51
CA ARG A 92 -5.17 -19.06 -30.43
C ARG A 92 -3.63 -19.07 -30.37
N VAL A 93 -2.98 -18.38 -31.30
CA VAL A 93 -1.51 -18.28 -31.36
C VAL A 93 -0.95 -17.60 -30.09
N ALA A 94 -1.62 -16.55 -29.59
CA ALA A 94 -1.22 -15.91 -28.35
C ALA A 94 -1.28 -16.86 -27.15
N GLN A 95 -2.30 -17.72 -27.07
CA GLN A 95 -2.41 -18.75 -26.04
C GLN A 95 -1.33 -19.83 -26.19
N GLU A 96 -1.11 -20.35 -27.40
CA GLU A 96 -0.08 -21.37 -27.69
C GLU A 96 1.32 -20.88 -27.30
N LEU A 97 1.60 -19.58 -27.49
CA LEU A 97 2.87 -18.95 -27.13
C LEU A 97 2.95 -18.47 -25.67
N ASN A 98 1.92 -18.69 -24.86
CA ASN A 98 1.79 -18.10 -23.52
C ASN A 98 2.08 -16.59 -23.49
N TYR A 99 1.63 -15.88 -24.54
CA TYR A 99 1.84 -14.44 -24.66
C TYR A 99 1.03 -13.70 -23.60
N THR A 100 1.73 -12.90 -22.79
CA THR A 100 1.11 -11.95 -21.86
C THR A 100 1.51 -10.54 -22.26
N ALA A 101 0.52 -9.63 -22.31
CA ALA A 101 0.79 -8.24 -22.62
C ALA A 101 1.73 -7.62 -21.59
N ASN A 102 2.84 -7.05 -22.05
CA ASN A 102 3.76 -6.33 -21.17
C ASN A 102 3.16 -4.96 -20.82
N LEU A 103 2.61 -4.86 -19.62
CA LEU A 103 1.99 -3.63 -19.10
C LEU A 103 2.98 -2.48 -18.99
N SER A 104 4.25 -2.74 -18.65
CA SER A 104 5.29 -1.71 -18.59
C SER A 104 5.61 -1.13 -19.97
N ALA A 105 5.70 -1.97 -21.02
CA ALA A 105 5.88 -1.49 -22.39
C ALA A 105 4.65 -0.71 -22.89
N ARG A 106 3.44 -1.12 -22.48
CA ARG A 106 2.20 -0.38 -22.76
C ARG A 106 2.19 0.97 -22.06
N ALA A 107 2.63 1.04 -20.79
CA ALA A 107 2.71 2.26 -20.02
C ALA A 107 3.69 3.25 -20.64
N LEU A 108 4.89 2.79 -21.02
CA LEU A 108 5.89 3.62 -21.71
C LEU A 108 5.34 4.23 -23.02
N LYS A 109 4.57 3.45 -23.79
CA LYS A 109 3.99 3.92 -25.05
C LYS A 109 2.82 4.90 -24.86
N THR A 110 2.02 4.71 -23.82
CA THR A 110 0.76 5.44 -23.61
C THR A 110 0.87 6.55 -22.57
N GLY A 111 1.96 6.61 -21.81
CA GLY A 111 2.11 7.45 -20.63
C GLY A 111 1.20 7.05 -19.46
N ARG A 112 0.46 5.95 -19.56
CA ARG A 112 -0.53 5.51 -18.56
C ARG A 112 -0.36 4.05 -18.19
N THR A 113 -0.27 3.80 -16.90
CA THR A 113 -0.09 2.47 -16.32
C THR A 113 -1.42 1.72 -16.19
N SER A 114 -2.54 2.44 -16.12
CA SER A 114 -3.85 1.88 -15.73
C SER A 114 -3.81 1.23 -14.35
N VAL A 115 -2.93 1.71 -13.46
CA VAL A 115 -2.78 1.22 -12.08
C VAL A 115 -3.08 2.35 -11.12
N VAL A 116 -3.90 2.08 -10.10
CA VAL A 116 -4.13 2.98 -8.97
C VAL A 116 -3.57 2.34 -7.71
N ALA A 117 -2.73 3.06 -6.99
CA ALA A 117 -2.24 2.63 -5.69
C ALA A 117 -3.27 2.92 -4.61
N ILE A 118 -3.46 1.99 -3.67
CA ILE A 118 -4.18 2.23 -2.43
C ILE A 118 -3.18 2.19 -1.29
N ILE A 119 -3.01 3.30 -0.59
CA ILE A 119 -2.28 3.36 0.66
C ILE A 119 -3.29 3.16 1.78
N SER A 120 -3.05 2.15 2.61
CA SER A 120 -3.95 1.80 3.69
C SER A 120 -3.26 1.78 5.05
N GLY A 121 -4.00 2.21 6.08
CA GLY A 121 -3.67 1.92 7.48
C GLY A 121 -3.76 0.42 7.80
N SER A 122 -3.86 0.06 9.08
CA SER A 122 -3.92 -1.34 9.50
C SER A 122 -5.09 -2.10 8.85
N LEU A 123 -4.76 -3.13 8.07
CA LEU A 123 -5.73 -4.03 7.43
C LEU A 123 -6.46 -4.94 8.44
N SER A 124 -6.00 -4.98 9.69
CA SER A 124 -6.68 -5.73 10.75
C SER A 124 -7.99 -5.07 11.19
N LEU A 125 -8.23 -3.80 10.82
CA LEU A 125 -9.47 -3.09 11.14
C LEU A 125 -10.54 -3.44 10.11
N PRO A 126 -11.73 -3.93 10.52
CA PRO A 126 -12.79 -4.34 9.60
C PRO A 126 -13.24 -3.26 8.61
N TYR A 127 -13.29 -2.00 9.07
CA TYR A 127 -13.60 -0.85 8.21
C TYR A 127 -12.61 -0.73 7.05
N THR A 128 -11.32 -0.77 7.36
CA THR A 128 -10.24 -0.63 6.36
C THR A 128 -10.30 -1.75 5.32
N ALA A 129 -10.45 -3.00 5.77
CA ALA A 129 -10.54 -4.16 4.88
C ALA A 129 -11.77 -4.06 3.94
N SER A 130 -12.91 -3.61 4.48
CA SER A 130 -14.14 -3.43 3.70
C SER A 130 -13.98 -2.36 2.62
N ILE A 131 -13.40 -1.21 2.97
CA ILE A 131 -13.13 -0.14 2.01
C ILE A 131 -12.18 -0.60 0.90
N VAL A 132 -11.08 -1.29 1.24
CA VAL A 132 -10.13 -1.81 0.24
C VAL A 132 -10.82 -2.77 -0.72
N SER A 133 -11.67 -3.67 -0.23
CA SER A 133 -12.41 -4.62 -1.08
C SER A 133 -13.41 -3.94 -2.03
N ILE A 134 -14.10 -2.89 -1.56
CA ILE A 134 -15.00 -2.10 -2.40
C ILE A 134 -14.21 -1.36 -3.48
N LEU A 135 -13.10 -0.72 -3.10
CA LEU A 135 -12.23 0.00 -4.03
C LEU A 135 -11.63 -0.93 -5.09
N GLU A 136 -11.21 -2.14 -4.71
CA GLU A 136 -10.74 -3.17 -5.64
C GLU A 136 -11.79 -3.44 -6.74
N SER A 137 -13.02 -3.69 -6.31
CA SER A 137 -14.14 -4.01 -7.22
C SER A 137 -14.44 -2.84 -8.17
N MET A 138 -14.48 -1.61 -7.64
CA MET A 138 -14.74 -0.40 -8.42
C MET A 138 -13.62 -0.07 -9.42
N LEU A 139 -12.36 -0.23 -9.02
CA LEU A 139 -11.21 -0.04 -9.90
C LEU A 139 -11.22 -1.08 -11.01
N HIS A 140 -11.47 -2.35 -10.66
CA HIS A 140 -11.54 -3.43 -11.62
C HIS A 140 -12.63 -3.19 -12.68
N SER A 141 -13.86 -2.83 -12.26
CA SER A 141 -14.95 -2.52 -13.18
C SER A 141 -14.66 -1.31 -14.08
N SER A 142 -13.78 -0.41 -13.62
CA SER A 142 -13.35 0.78 -14.36
C SER A 142 -12.14 0.52 -15.27
N GLY A 143 -11.65 -0.73 -15.34
CA GLY A 143 -10.50 -1.10 -16.16
C GLY A 143 -9.14 -0.73 -15.57
N TYR A 144 -9.09 -0.42 -14.27
CA TYR A 144 -7.87 -0.15 -13.52
C TYR A 144 -7.44 -1.38 -12.71
N GLN A 145 -6.12 -1.57 -12.61
CA GLN A 145 -5.54 -2.50 -11.64
C GLN A 145 -5.31 -1.79 -10.31
N MET A 146 -5.60 -2.47 -9.21
CA MET A 146 -5.32 -2.00 -7.87
C MET A 146 -3.94 -2.46 -7.42
N ARG A 147 -3.16 -1.57 -6.80
CA ARG A 147 -1.93 -1.93 -6.07
C ARG A 147 -2.04 -1.50 -4.62
N LEU A 148 -2.19 -2.45 -3.71
CA LEU A 148 -2.24 -2.18 -2.28
C LEU A 148 -0.82 -1.96 -1.74
N LEU A 149 -0.60 -0.81 -1.10
CA LEU A 149 0.64 -0.41 -0.45
C LEU A 149 0.37 -0.22 1.05
N HIS A 150 1.15 -0.93 1.85
CA HIS A 150 1.05 -0.89 3.29
C HIS A 150 2.46 -1.09 3.88
N THR A 151 2.78 -0.38 4.96
CA THR A 151 4.06 -0.53 5.67
C THR A 151 3.80 -0.74 7.16
N ARG A 152 4.66 -1.57 7.78
CA ARG A 152 4.83 -1.61 9.25
C ARG A 152 6.02 -0.77 9.71
N GLY A 153 6.78 -0.22 8.76
CA GLY A 153 7.96 0.63 8.99
C GLY A 153 7.64 2.11 8.86
N GLU A 154 8.64 2.92 8.50
CA GLU A 154 8.48 4.37 8.38
C GLU A 154 7.58 4.77 7.21
N LEU A 155 6.76 5.81 7.40
CA LEU A 155 5.91 6.37 6.35
C LEU A 155 6.70 6.91 5.16
N ARG A 156 7.93 7.37 5.39
CA ARG A 156 8.82 7.83 4.32
C ARG A 156 9.11 6.74 3.31
N ASP A 157 9.30 5.50 3.75
CA ASP A 157 9.53 4.36 2.84
C ASP A 157 8.27 4.02 2.04
N LEU A 158 7.09 4.16 2.64
CA LEU A 158 5.82 3.98 1.95
C LEU A 158 5.63 5.03 0.85
N VAL A 159 5.95 6.29 1.13
CA VAL A 159 5.85 7.37 0.14
C VAL A 159 6.89 7.19 -0.96
N ASN A 160 8.14 6.87 -0.62
CA ASN A 160 9.18 6.60 -1.60
C ASN A 160 8.81 5.41 -2.51
N SER A 161 8.30 4.33 -1.95
CA SER A 161 7.86 3.16 -2.73
C SER A 161 6.63 3.47 -3.59
N THR A 162 5.73 4.34 -3.12
CA THR A 162 4.58 4.82 -3.92
C THR A 162 5.04 5.70 -5.07
N ASN A 163 5.93 6.66 -4.81
CA ASN A 163 6.48 7.57 -5.81
C ASN A 163 7.30 6.82 -6.87
N ALA A 164 8.01 5.76 -6.48
CA ALA A 164 8.73 4.88 -7.39
C ALA A 164 7.80 3.87 -8.11
N ALA A 165 6.57 3.68 -7.64
CA ALA A 165 5.63 2.79 -8.28
C ALA A 165 5.09 3.43 -9.57
N ALA A 166 5.09 2.66 -10.65
CA ALA A 166 4.44 3.06 -11.90
C ALA A 166 2.91 2.98 -11.72
N VAL A 167 2.33 4.02 -11.11
CA VAL A 167 0.88 4.19 -10.88
C VAL A 167 0.41 5.54 -11.40
N ASP A 168 -0.84 5.60 -11.85
CA ASP A 168 -1.46 6.81 -12.42
C ASP A 168 -2.08 7.71 -11.35
N GLY A 169 -2.34 7.19 -10.15
CA GLY A 169 -2.97 7.90 -9.04
C GLY A 169 -2.92 7.10 -7.74
N VAL A 170 -3.20 7.77 -6.63
CA VAL A 170 -3.13 7.21 -5.28
C VAL A 170 -4.43 7.48 -4.52
N ILE A 171 -4.97 6.46 -3.86
CA ILE A 171 -6.05 6.60 -2.89
C ILE A 171 -5.47 6.31 -1.52
N VAL A 172 -5.60 7.25 -0.60
CA VAL A 172 -5.18 7.05 0.79
C VAL A 172 -6.42 6.76 1.62
N ALA A 173 -6.59 5.49 2.02
CA ALA A 173 -7.76 5.01 2.75
C ALA A 173 -7.37 4.65 4.19
N GLY A 174 -7.97 5.31 5.19
CA GLY A 174 -7.69 4.97 6.57
C GLY A 174 -8.48 5.78 7.59
N LEU A 175 -8.83 5.11 8.69
CA LEU A 175 -9.26 5.75 9.92
C LEU A 175 -7.99 6.11 10.72
N HIS A 176 -7.80 7.41 10.95
CA HIS A 176 -6.78 8.01 11.81
C HIS A 176 -5.33 8.10 11.30
N GLY A 177 -4.69 9.23 11.68
CA GLY A 177 -3.24 9.40 11.81
C GLY A 177 -2.49 9.61 10.50
N LEU A 178 -2.69 8.73 9.52
CA LEU A 178 -1.82 8.62 8.35
C LEU A 178 -1.66 9.94 7.58
N VAL A 179 -2.76 10.68 7.38
CA VAL A 179 -2.70 11.96 6.67
C VAL A 179 -2.06 13.06 7.51
N ALA A 180 -2.36 13.08 8.81
CA ALA A 180 -1.73 14.00 9.74
C ALA A 180 -0.22 13.73 9.84
N GLU A 181 0.19 12.46 9.77
CA GLU A 181 1.59 12.05 9.77
C GLU A 181 2.30 12.36 8.45
N PHE A 182 1.65 12.20 7.29
CA PHE A 182 2.21 12.69 6.02
C PHE A 182 2.49 14.19 6.08
N ARG A 183 1.56 14.96 6.64
CA ARG A 183 1.73 16.41 6.84
C ARG A 183 2.84 16.73 7.84
N SER A 184 2.84 16.10 9.02
CA SER A 184 3.84 16.39 10.05
C SER A 184 5.26 16.06 9.63
N GLN A 185 5.43 15.10 8.72
CA GLN A 185 6.73 14.68 8.18
C GLN A 185 7.07 15.35 6.83
N ASN A 186 6.24 16.28 6.33
CA ASN A 186 6.37 16.93 5.02
C ASN A 186 6.60 15.93 3.88
N LEU A 187 5.79 14.86 3.86
CA LEU A 187 5.84 13.83 2.84
C LEU A 187 4.83 14.14 1.72
N THR A 188 5.29 14.06 0.47
CA THR A 188 4.48 14.40 -0.71
C THR A 188 4.41 13.22 -1.68
N LEU A 189 3.19 12.89 -2.10
CA LEU A 189 2.94 11.98 -3.21
C LEU A 189 3.07 12.74 -4.53
N LEU A 190 3.81 12.18 -5.49
CA LEU A 190 4.01 12.82 -6.80
C LEU A 190 2.81 12.64 -7.73
N GLN A 191 2.03 11.57 -7.52
CA GLN A 191 0.83 11.27 -8.30
C GLN A 191 -0.40 11.98 -7.72
N PRO A 192 -1.43 12.28 -8.54
CA PRO A 192 -2.71 12.75 -8.05
C PRO A 192 -3.24 11.84 -6.94
N SER A 193 -3.65 12.44 -5.81
CA SER A 193 -4.04 11.68 -4.63
C SER A 193 -5.37 12.13 -4.05
N VAL A 194 -6.21 11.17 -3.67
CA VAL A 194 -7.50 11.40 -3.00
C VAL A 194 -7.49 10.68 -1.66
N TYR A 195 -7.94 11.36 -0.61
CA TYR A 195 -7.98 10.83 0.74
C TYR A 195 -9.39 10.42 1.13
N ILE A 196 -9.57 9.24 1.74
CA ILE A 196 -10.86 8.74 2.21
C ILE A 196 -10.80 8.50 3.71
N GLY A 197 -11.64 9.20 4.47
CA GLY A 197 -11.67 9.05 5.92
C GLY A 197 -12.62 9.99 6.65
N ILE A 198 -12.28 10.28 7.89
CA ILE A 198 -13.09 11.06 8.85
C ILE A 198 -12.43 12.40 9.20
N THR A 199 -11.50 12.87 8.38
CA THR A 199 -10.80 14.14 8.57
C THR A 199 -10.89 14.94 7.28
N LYS A 200 -11.30 16.20 7.38
CA LYS A 200 -11.29 17.13 6.25
C LYS A 200 -9.86 17.58 5.95
N LEU A 201 -9.54 17.74 4.67
CA LEU A 201 -8.21 18.13 4.22
C LEU A 201 -8.34 19.31 3.25
N GLU A 202 -7.97 20.50 3.68
CA GLU A 202 -8.13 21.70 2.85
C GLU A 202 -7.17 21.75 1.65
N ASP A 203 -6.00 21.12 1.77
CA ASP A 203 -4.93 21.18 0.74
C ASP A 203 -4.89 19.95 -0.18
N SER A 204 -5.94 19.12 -0.19
CA SER A 204 -5.95 17.87 -0.97
C SER A 204 -7.37 17.43 -1.30
N ASP A 205 -7.54 16.64 -2.36
CA ASP A 205 -8.84 16.05 -2.67
C ASP A 205 -9.22 15.01 -1.60
N TYR A 206 -10.46 15.08 -1.10
CA TYR A 206 -10.90 14.18 -0.04
C TYR A 206 -12.37 13.74 -0.18
N VAL A 207 -12.64 12.55 0.33
CA VAL A 207 -13.97 12.01 0.62
C VAL A 207 -14.07 11.86 2.14
N TYR A 208 -14.92 12.68 2.74
CA TYR A 208 -15.06 12.77 4.19
C TYR A 208 -16.40 12.17 4.65
N SER A 209 -16.32 11.31 5.66
CA SER A 209 -17.49 10.80 6.38
C SER A 209 -17.69 11.60 7.66
N ASN A 210 -18.80 12.36 7.72
CA ASN A 210 -19.16 13.08 8.94
C ASN A 210 -19.76 12.11 9.96
N LEU A 211 -19.05 11.89 11.06
CA LEU A 211 -19.54 11.03 12.16
C LEU A 211 -20.42 11.79 13.16
N GLN A 212 -20.42 13.12 13.15
CA GLN A 212 -21.14 13.93 14.14
C GLN A 212 -22.65 13.60 14.18
N PRO A 213 -23.39 13.53 13.05
CA PRO A 213 -24.81 13.20 13.09
C PRO A 213 -25.09 11.83 13.70
N ALA A 214 -24.23 10.84 13.42
CA ALA A 214 -24.37 9.49 13.98
C ALA A 214 -24.13 9.46 15.49
N VAL A 215 -23.22 10.32 15.99
CA VAL A 215 -22.97 10.46 17.44
C VAL A 215 -24.14 11.19 18.11
N GLU A 216 -24.65 12.25 17.50
CA GLU A 216 -25.82 12.99 17.99
C GLU A 216 -27.04 12.08 18.11
N GLU A 217 -27.37 11.33 17.04
CA GLU A 217 -28.47 10.36 17.03
C GLU A 217 -28.30 9.28 18.11
N ALA A 218 -27.08 8.78 18.31
CA ALA A 218 -26.80 7.80 19.36
C ALA A 218 -27.00 8.39 20.76
N LEU A 219 -26.58 9.63 21.01
CA LEU A 219 -26.76 10.31 22.29
C LEU A 219 -28.24 10.62 22.56
N GLU A 220 -28.97 11.13 21.56
CA GLU A 220 -30.41 11.38 21.66
C GLU A 220 -31.17 10.10 22.03
N THR A 221 -30.81 8.98 21.41
CA THR A 221 -31.38 7.66 21.73
C THR A 221 -31.11 7.27 23.18
N MET A 222 -29.90 7.52 23.69
CA MET A 222 -29.55 7.22 25.09
C MET A 222 -30.30 8.12 26.07
N PHE A 223 -30.41 9.42 25.79
CA PHE A 223 -31.15 10.36 26.63
C PHE A 223 -32.65 10.06 26.64
N ALA A 224 -33.25 9.73 25.49
CA ALA A 224 -34.65 9.32 25.38
C ALA A 224 -34.94 8.03 26.18
N ALA A 225 -33.95 7.13 26.29
CA ALA A 225 -34.02 5.95 27.14
C ALA A 225 -33.78 6.24 28.64
N GLY A 226 -33.66 7.51 29.04
CA GLY A 226 -33.47 7.95 30.43
C GLY A 226 -32.04 7.80 30.96
N ARG A 227 -31.03 7.60 30.09
CA ARG A 227 -29.62 7.50 30.53
C ARG A 227 -29.10 8.88 30.89
N GLN A 228 -28.53 9.02 32.09
CA GLN A 228 -28.02 10.28 32.63
C GLN A 228 -26.48 10.31 32.79
N ARG A 229 -25.84 9.15 32.71
CA ARG A 229 -24.39 8.99 32.88
C ARG A 229 -23.85 8.21 31.69
N ILE A 230 -23.34 8.93 30.70
CA ILE A 230 -22.86 8.36 29.44
C ILE A 230 -21.33 8.46 29.42
N ALA A 231 -20.67 7.34 29.14
CA ALA A 231 -19.22 7.27 28.99
C ALA A 231 -18.86 7.06 27.52
N PHE A 232 -17.78 7.69 27.06
CA PHE A 232 -17.23 7.51 25.72
C PHE A 232 -15.99 6.60 25.78
N ALA A 233 -15.98 5.54 24.97
CA ALA A 233 -14.83 4.67 24.79
C ALA A 233 -14.33 4.79 23.34
N GLY A 234 -13.10 5.25 23.17
CA GLY A 234 -12.46 5.43 21.87
C GLY A 234 -11.01 4.95 21.87
N ILE A 235 -10.46 4.71 20.69
CA ILE A 235 -9.04 4.38 20.51
C ILE A 235 -8.27 5.70 20.43
N GLY A 236 -7.32 5.91 21.35
CA GLY A 236 -6.41 7.08 21.32
C GLY A 236 -6.85 8.29 22.14
N VAL A 237 -8.01 8.27 22.78
CA VAL A 237 -8.42 9.28 23.77
C VAL A 237 -9.03 8.55 24.97
N VAL A 238 -8.40 8.66 26.14
CA VAL A 238 -9.03 8.26 27.41
C VAL A 238 -10.14 9.27 27.67
N GLY A 239 -11.40 8.88 27.45
CA GLY A 239 -12.55 9.74 27.69
C GLY A 239 -12.69 10.09 29.17
N LYS A 240 -13.01 11.36 29.47
CA LYS A 240 -13.57 11.75 30.78
C LYS A 240 -15.08 11.57 30.73
N THR A 241 -15.68 11.16 31.85
CA THR A 241 -17.13 11.14 32.02
C THR A 241 -17.67 12.56 31.87
N LEU A 242 -18.52 12.79 30.88
CA LEU A 242 -19.27 14.04 30.78
C LEU A 242 -20.48 13.92 31.72
N SER A 243 -20.46 14.71 32.80
CA SER A 243 -21.60 14.89 33.70
C SER A 243 -22.39 16.10 33.22
N THR A 244 -23.72 16.06 33.28
CA THR A 244 -24.61 17.20 32.97
C THR A 244 -24.53 18.33 34.01
N SER A 245 -23.49 18.35 34.86
CA SER A 245 -23.39 19.19 36.05
C SER A 245 -22.09 20.00 36.15
N ASP A 246 -21.24 20.03 35.12
CA ASP A 246 -20.02 20.83 35.15
C ASP A 246 -20.33 22.25 34.61
N PRO A 247 -20.32 23.31 35.45
CA PRO A 247 -20.43 24.68 34.98
C PRO A 247 -19.08 25.18 34.44
N GLU A 248 -19.16 26.15 33.52
CA GLU A 248 -18.04 26.82 32.83
C GLU A 248 -16.86 27.26 33.72
#